data_AF-A0A395J0G0-F1
#
_entry.id   AF-A0A395J0G0-F1
#
_cell.length_a   1.000
_cell.length_b   1.000
_cell.length_c   1.000
_cell.angle_alpha   90.00
_cell.angle_beta   90.00
_cell.angle_gamma   90.00
#
_symmetry.space_group_name_H-M   'P 1'
#
loop_
_entity.id
_entity.type
_entity.pdbx_description
1 polymer ?
#
loop_
_entity_poly.entity_id
_entity_poly.type
_entity_poly.pdbx_seq_one_letter_code
_entity_poly.pdbx_strand_id
1 'polypeptide(L)'
;MKEISWFQESNFRTLPKASVGIEQLRIRLSILLFEHIQRELPNLRRELEKGLSVSQDQLKKLGDARSTTEECKAYLVQLSADFEKLCKASVDGHYEGSYFRGDPVAYNSGIDSRRTRAVVQVMNKRFSDNLRSKGHKYQIDMSEVSAFDKYKNYPEQVGDSLRDIDDLILFTKEEAFEWVNKALKECRGMEVYGTYNPTLVSQLFWEQAEKWEALAFYPYGRLPKDVESRLWLYFEQKLKIRHQAAAQELGLLVEDLSQHPINYNHYFTDTIHKRREDRQKAAMKRAVEEATIDTDTDPDVLYSSYNKSTQKDMDGFSCDEALDNLFAIYKVLQKVFIANITTQVIERHIVRGLENIFNPVAVHKLTSEQAEAIASEPTHSKHEREYHQDRIDKLEDGKRIFRAMMGGAAF
;
A
#
# COMPACT_ATOMS: atom_id res chain seq x y z
N MET A 1 -61.33 -30.58 64.28
CA MET A 1 -62.60 -30.59 65.06
C MET A 1 -62.68 -29.47 66.10
N LYS A 2 -61.66 -29.23 66.95
CA LYS A 2 -61.66 -28.15 67.96
C LYS A 2 -61.92 -26.73 67.41
N GLU A 3 -61.39 -26.42 66.22
CA GLU A 3 -61.59 -25.11 65.57
C GLU A 3 -63.03 -24.91 65.08
N ILE A 4 -63.63 -25.96 64.51
CA ILE A 4 -64.99 -25.93 63.95
C ILE A 4 -66.01 -25.72 65.06
N SER A 5 -65.85 -26.41 66.21
CA SER A 5 -66.73 -26.21 67.37
C SER A 5 -66.58 -24.80 67.96
N TRP A 6 -65.35 -24.27 68.03
CA TRP A 6 -65.10 -22.89 68.51
C TRP A 6 -65.76 -21.82 67.62
N PHE A 7 -65.72 -21.96 66.30
CA PHE A 7 -66.43 -21.03 65.39
C PHE A 7 -67.96 -21.16 65.47
N GLN A 8 -68.49 -22.32 65.85
CA GLN A 8 -69.93 -22.56 66.01
C GLN A 8 -70.47 -22.02 67.34
N GLU A 9 -69.66 -22.04 68.40
CA GLU A 9 -70.04 -21.61 69.76
C GLU A 9 -69.70 -20.14 70.07
N SER A 10 -68.84 -19.50 69.27
CA SER A 10 -68.42 -18.10 69.49
C SER A 10 -69.31 -17.07 68.78
N ASN A 11 -69.06 -15.79 69.05
CA ASN A 11 -69.70 -14.65 68.40
C ASN A 11 -69.50 -14.61 66.87
N PHE A 12 -68.56 -15.42 66.33
CA PHE A 12 -68.24 -15.49 64.90
C PHE A 12 -69.14 -16.44 64.11
N ARG A 13 -70.14 -17.10 64.72
CA ARG A 13 -71.11 -17.96 64.02
C ARG A 13 -71.93 -17.24 62.94
N THR A 14 -71.99 -15.91 63.01
CA THR A 14 -72.69 -15.04 62.06
C THR A 14 -71.91 -14.82 60.77
N LEU A 15 -70.61 -15.16 60.75
CA LEU A 15 -69.79 -15.07 59.56
C LEU A 15 -70.07 -16.23 58.59
N PRO A 16 -69.98 -16.00 57.28
CA PRO A 16 -70.15 -17.05 56.29
C PRO A 16 -69.17 -18.20 56.53
N LYS A 17 -69.66 -19.44 56.48
CA LYS A 17 -68.81 -20.64 56.64
C LYS A 17 -67.66 -20.71 55.63
N ALA A 18 -67.77 -20.01 54.49
CA ALA A 18 -66.72 -19.86 53.47
C ALA A 18 -65.58 -18.88 53.86
N SER A 19 -65.72 -18.15 54.97
CA SER A 19 -64.77 -17.13 55.41
C SER A 19 -64.12 -17.45 56.76
N VAL A 20 -64.38 -18.62 57.34
CA VAL A 20 -63.88 -19.02 58.67
C VAL A 20 -63.29 -20.43 58.64
N GLY A 21 -62.28 -20.67 59.47
CA GLY A 21 -61.60 -21.96 59.60
C GLY A 21 -60.38 -22.14 58.68
N ILE A 22 -59.41 -22.93 59.14
CA ILE A 22 -58.13 -23.15 58.46
C ILE A 22 -58.28 -23.77 57.07
N GLU A 23 -59.29 -24.63 56.86
CA GLU A 23 -59.54 -25.27 55.57
C GLU A 23 -59.98 -24.25 54.51
N GLN A 24 -60.88 -23.33 54.86
CA GLN A 24 -61.32 -22.28 53.94
C GLN A 24 -60.22 -21.25 53.67
N LEU A 25 -59.37 -20.98 54.67
CA LEU A 25 -58.18 -20.16 54.48
C LEU A 25 -57.19 -20.81 53.49
N ARG A 26 -56.92 -22.12 53.61
CA ARG A 26 -56.08 -22.87 52.67
C ARG A 26 -56.63 -22.83 51.25
N ILE A 27 -57.94 -23.05 51.08
CA ILE A 27 -58.59 -22.99 49.77
C ILE A 27 -58.45 -21.59 49.16
N ARG A 28 -58.79 -20.53 49.93
CA ARG A 28 -58.66 -19.15 49.46
C ARG A 28 -57.24 -18.75 49.11
N LEU A 29 -56.26 -19.12 49.94
CA LEU A 29 -54.84 -18.86 49.66
C LEU A 29 -54.36 -19.61 48.42
N SER A 30 -54.85 -20.82 48.18
CA SER A 30 -54.51 -21.59 46.97
C SER A 30 -55.08 -20.96 45.70
N ILE A 31 -56.34 -20.49 45.74
CA ILE A 31 -56.98 -19.78 44.61
C ILE A 31 -56.26 -18.45 44.36
N LEU A 32 -56.01 -17.66 45.41
CA LEU A 32 -55.33 -16.37 45.29
C LEU A 32 -53.91 -16.53 44.76
N LEU A 33 -53.18 -17.56 45.22
CA LEU A 33 -51.85 -17.89 44.68
C LEU A 33 -51.92 -18.30 43.21
N PHE A 34 -52.89 -19.12 42.82
CA PHE A 34 -53.07 -19.54 41.44
C PHE A 34 -53.42 -18.37 40.50
N GLU A 35 -54.36 -17.51 40.90
CA GLU A 35 -54.72 -16.30 40.14
C GLU A 35 -53.53 -15.34 40.03
N HIS A 36 -52.75 -15.19 41.10
CA HIS A 36 -51.54 -14.38 41.08
C HIS A 36 -50.49 -14.96 40.10
N ILE A 37 -50.25 -16.27 40.13
CA ILE A 37 -49.37 -16.96 39.18
C ILE A 37 -49.86 -16.73 37.75
N GLN A 38 -51.16 -16.94 37.46
CA GLN A 38 -51.71 -16.74 36.11
C GLN A 38 -51.50 -15.31 35.58
N ARG A 39 -51.64 -14.30 36.45
CA ARG A 39 -51.41 -12.90 36.08
C ARG A 39 -49.94 -12.58 35.80
N GLU A 40 -49.01 -13.20 36.52
CA GLU A 40 -47.58 -12.95 36.36
C GLU A 40 -46.90 -13.81 35.28
N LEU A 41 -47.48 -14.94 34.88
CA LEU A 41 -46.91 -15.83 33.84
C LEU A 41 -46.59 -15.09 32.51
N PRO A 42 -47.44 -14.21 31.95
CA PRO A 42 -47.10 -13.45 30.75
C PRO A 42 -45.91 -12.49 30.93
N ASN A 43 -45.75 -11.91 32.13
CA ASN A 43 -44.62 -11.04 32.44
C ASN A 43 -43.33 -11.86 32.52
N LEU A 44 -43.36 -12.99 33.23
CA LEU A 44 -42.23 -13.93 33.31
C LEU A 44 -41.80 -14.40 31.92
N ARG A 45 -42.75 -14.72 31.03
CA ARG A 45 -42.43 -15.07 29.63
C ARG A 45 -41.69 -13.95 28.91
N ARG A 46 -42.16 -12.71 29.03
CA ARG A 46 -41.55 -11.55 28.38
C ARG A 46 -40.14 -11.30 28.91
N GLU A 47 -39.92 -11.46 30.21
CA GLU A 47 -38.61 -11.34 30.84
C GLU A 47 -37.65 -12.45 30.40
N LEU A 48 -38.12 -13.69 30.29
CA LEU A 48 -37.34 -14.80 29.74
C LEU A 48 -36.95 -14.54 28.29
N GLU A 49 -37.89 -14.15 27.44
CA GLU A 49 -37.63 -13.85 26.02
C GLU A 49 -36.66 -12.67 25.86
N LYS A 50 -36.83 -11.60 26.65
CA LYS A 50 -35.91 -10.45 26.66
C LYS A 50 -34.53 -10.84 27.16
N GLY A 51 -34.44 -11.59 28.25
CA GLY A 51 -33.17 -12.06 28.81
C GLY A 51 -32.40 -12.95 27.83
N LEU A 52 -33.12 -13.82 27.11
CA LEU A 52 -32.56 -14.72 26.12
C LEU A 52 -32.06 -13.94 24.91
N SER A 53 -32.83 -12.98 24.40
CA SER A 53 -32.39 -12.07 23.32
C SER A 53 -31.13 -11.31 23.72
N VAL A 54 -31.08 -10.71 24.91
CA VAL A 54 -29.92 -9.95 25.37
C VAL A 54 -28.69 -10.83 25.49
N SER A 55 -28.80 -12.01 26.11
CA SER A 55 -27.65 -12.92 26.22
C SER A 55 -27.17 -13.43 24.85
N GLN A 56 -28.09 -13.73 23.93
CA GLN A 56 -27.75 -14.12 22.56
C GLN A 56 -27.05 -12.98 21.80
N ASP A 57 -27.52 -11.74 21.95
CA ASP A 57 -26.90 -10.57 21.34
C ASP A 57 -25.49 -10.31 21.89
N GLN A 58 -25.28 -10.49 23.20
CA GLN A 58 -23.94 -10.36 23.81
C GLN A 58 -23.01 -11.48 23.35
N LEU A 59 -23.49 -12.74 23.32
CA LEU A 59 -22.71 -13.86 22.81
C LEU A 59 -22.33 -13.66 21.33
N LYS A 60 -23.26 -13.15 20.51
CA LYS A 60 -23.01 -12.83 19.11
C LYS A 60 -21.94 -11.75 18.92
N LYS A 61 -21.86 -10.77 19.83
CA LYS A 61 -20.80 -9.74 19.80
C LYS A 61 -19.42 -10.30 20.14
N LEU A 62 -19.36 -11.34 20.97
CA LEU A 62 -18.10 -12.05 21.28
C LEU A 62 -17.59 -12.87 20.07
N GLY A 63 -18.43 -13.10 19.06
CA GLY A 63 -18.09 -13.89 17.88
C GLY A 63 -17.97 -15.38 18.18
N ASP A 64 -17.34 -16.13 17.27
CA ASP A 64 -17.13 -17.57 17.43
C ASP A 64 -16.16 -17.87 18.57
N ALA A 65 -16.42 -18.97 19.30
CA ALA A 65 -15.55 -19.42 20.37
C ALA A 65 -14.15 -19.77 19.83
N ARG A 66 -13.12 -19.41 20.59
CA ARG A 66 -11.70 -19.75 20.31
C ARG A 66 -11.04 -20.27 21.59
N SER A 67 -11.75 -21.16 22.28
CA SER A 67 -11.36 -21.71 23.57
C SER A 67 -10.47 -22.94 23.41
N THR A 68 -10.70 -23.73 22.35
CA THR A 68 -9.94 -24.93 22.01
C THR A 68 -8.96 -24.69 20.86
N THR A 69 -8.00 -25.60 20.69
CA THR A 69 -7.04 -25.56 19.59
C THR A 69 -7.73 -25.65 18.24
N GLU A 70 -8.72 -26.55 18.07
CA GLU A 70 -9.44 -26.71 16.81
C GLU A 70 -10.19 -25.44 16.42
N GLU A 71 -10.86 -24.81 17.39
CA GLU A 71 -11.57 -23.54 17.19
C GLU A 71 -10.62 -22.41 16.81
N CYS A 72 -9.46 -22.30 17.48
CA CYS A 72 -8.42 -21.34 17.13
C CYS A 72 -7.93 -21.52 15.69
N LYS A 73 -7.69 -22.77 15.26
CA LYS A 73 -7.26 -23.07 13.89
C LYS A 73 -8.35 -22.76 12.87
N ALA A 74 -9.61 -23.12 13.14
CA ALA A 74 -10.74 -22.82 12.26
C ALA A 74 -10.89 -21.31 12.07
N TYR A 75 -10.83 -20.54 13.15
CA TYR A 75 -10.85 -19.08 13.11
C TYR A 75 -9.70 -18.50 12.29
N LEU A 76 -8.46 -18.96 12.51
CA LEU A 76 -7.30 -18.49 11.75
C LEU A 76 -7.40 -18.83 10.26
N VAL A 77 -7.97 -19.99 9.91
CA VAL A 77 -8.21 -20.37 8.52
C VAL A 77 -9.18 -19.38 7.86
N GLN A 78 -10.31 -19.10 8.51
CA GLN A 78 -11.28 -18.13 7.99
C GLN A 78 -10.66 -16.72 7.88
N LEU A 79 -9.99 -16.25 8.93
CA LEU A 79 -9.31 -14.96 8.95
C LEU A 79 -8.25 -14.84 7.83
N SER A 80 -7.50 -15.92 7.58
CA SER A 80 -6.48 -15.94 6.53
C SER A 80 -7.07 -15.96 5.12
N ALA A 81 -8.21 -16.62 4.91
CA ALA A 81 -8.91 -16.58 3.63
C ALA A 81 -9.46 -15.17 3.34
N ASP A 82 -10.02 -14.51 4.36
CA ASP A 82 -10.52 -13.13 4.23
C ASP A 82 -9.36 -12.15 3.99
N PHE A 83 -8.25 -12.30 4.72
CA PHE A 83 -7.03 -11.53 4.48
C PHE A 83 -6.50 -11.74 3.06
N GLU A 84 -6.33 -12.99 2.61
CA GLU A 84 -5.79 -13.30 1.29
C GLU A 84 -6.65 -12.66 0.20
N LYS A 85 -7.97 -12.78 0.31
CA LYS A 85 -8.93 -12.16 -0.61
C LYS A 85 -8.81 -10.63 -0.63
N LEU A 86 -8.79 -9.98 0.53
CA LEU A 86 -8.69 -8.52 0.63
C LEU A 86 -7.32 -8.00 0.17
N CYS A 87 -6.24 -8.68 0.55
CA CYS A 87 -4.88 -8.32 0.19
C CYS A 87 -4.70 -8.44 -1.32
N LYS A 88 -5.17 -9.55 -1.93
CA LYS A 88 -5.16 -9.75 -3.37
C LYS A 88 -5.95 -8.67 -4.09
N ALA A 89 -7.18 -8.38 -3.65
CA ALA A 89 -7.98 -7.31 -4.23
C ALA A 89 -7.29 -5.94 -4.13
N SER A 90 -6.66 -5.63 -2.98
CA SER A 90 -5.91 -4.39 -2.75
C SER A 90 -4.67 -4.25 -3.65
N VAL A 91 -3.93 -5.34 -3.83
CA VAL A 91 -2.71 -5.44 -4.64
C VAL A 91 -3.01 -5.50 -6.14
N ASP A 92 -4.14 -6.07 -6.54
CA ASP A 92 -4.55 -6.10 -7.95
C ASP A 92 -5.29 -4.82 -8.36
N GLY A 93 -5.76 -4.02 -7.40
CA GLY A 93 -6.49 -2.78 -7.65
C GLY A 93 -8.02 -2.93 -7.76
N HIS A 94 -8.56 -4.06 -7.32
CA HIS A 94 -10.00 -4.34 -7.27
C HIS A 94 -10.60 -3.79 -5.97
N TYR A 95 -11.06 -2.54 -5.97
CA TYR A 95 -11.52 -1.84 -4.77
C TYR A 95 -13.02 -2.00 -4.50
N GLU A 96 -13.51 -3.22 -4.66
CA GLU A 96 -14.91 -3.57 -4.44
C GLU A 96 -15.15 -3.96 -2.98
N GLY A 97 -16.29 -3.58 -2.42
CA GLY A 97 -16.67 -3.92 -1.04
C GLY A 97 -16.48 -2.80 -0.03
N SER A 98 -16.99 -3.02 1.18
CA SER A 98 -17.05 -2.00 2.24
C SER A 98 -15.66 -1.63 2.78
N TYR A 99 -14.70 -2.56 2.76
CA TYR A 99 -13.34 -2.33 3.28
C TYR A 99 -12.65 -1.13 2.58
N PHE A 100 -12.79 -1.00 1.26
CA PHE A 100 -12.17 0.07 0.46
C PHE A 100 -13.00 1.35 0.36
N ARG A 101 -14.23 1.36 0.91
CA ARG A 101 -15.07 2.55 1.05
C ARG A 101 -14.58 3.32 2.28
N GLY A 102 -13.50 4.07 2.10
CA GLY A 102 -12.96 4.92 3.14
C GLY A 102 -13.87 6.07 3.52
N ASP A 103 -13.40 6.88 4.46
CA ASP A 103 -14.10 8.10 4.88
C ASP A 103 -14.08 9.12 3.71
N PRO A 104 -15.20 9.76 3.32
CA PRO A 104 -15.24 10.68 2.18
C PRO A 104 -14.23 11.84 2.25
N VAL A 105 -13.71 12.15 3.44
CA VAL A 105 -12.72 13.21 3.69
C VAL A 105 -11.28 12.81 3.29
N ALA A 106 -11.04 11.51 3.04
CA ALA A 106 -9.69 10.97 2.77
C ALA A 106 -9.06 11.47 1.47
N TYR A 107 -9.83 12.02 0.52
CA TYR A 107 -9.27 12.56 -0.73
C TYR A 107 -8.36 13.79 -0.51
N ASN A 108 -8.43 14.45 0.65
CA ASN A 108 -7.65 15.63 0.97
C ASN A 108 -6.40 15.36 1.84
N SER A 109 -6.19 14.13 2.33
CA SER A 109 -5.12 13.79 3.29
C SER A 109 -4.07 12.80 2.77
N GLY A 110 -4.19 12.34 1.52
CA GLY A 110 -3.25 11.43 0.88
C GLY A 110 -3.91 10.18 0.31
N ILE A 111 -3.10 9.19 -0.06
CA ILE A 111 -3.62 7.92 -0.60
C ILE A 111 -3.96 7.00 0.56
N ASP A 112 -5.18 6.49 0.55
CA ASP A 112 -5.64 5.48 1.51
C ASP A 112 -4.74 4.23 1.47
N SER A 113 -4.13 3.89 2.59
CA SER A 113 -3.23 2.74 2.73
C SER A 113 -3.90 1.39 2.42
N ARG A 114 -5.24 1.31 2.50
CA ARG A 114 -6.00 0.14 2.08
C ARG A 114 -5.92 -0.13 0.58
N ARG A 115 -5.54 0.86 -0.22
CA ARG A 115 -5.42 0.77 -1.68
C ARG A 115 -3.97 0.58 -2.09
N THR A 116 -3.36 -0.52 -1.65
CA THR A 116 -1.94 -0.82 -1.83
C THR A 116 -1.46 -0.61 -3.27
N ARG A 117 -2.20 -1.10 -4.28
CA ARG A 117 -1.83 -0.87 -5.69
C ARG A 117 -1.74 0.62 -6.06
N ALA A 118 -2.65 1.47 -5.59
CA ALA A 118 -2.61 2.90 -5.84
C ALA A 118 -1.39 3.55 -5.16
N VAL A 119 -1.06 3.14 -3.92
CA VAL A 119 0.14 3.59 -3.22
C VAL A 119 1.39 3.24 -4.03
N VAL A 120 1.53 1.98 -4.47
CA VAL A 120 2.65 1.51 -5.29
C VAL A 120 2.77 2.32 -6.59
N GLN A 121 1.66 2.56 -7.29
CA GLN A 121 1.67 3.34 -8.54
C GLN A 121 2.16 4.77 -8.32
N VAL A 122 1.73 5.44 -7.24
CA VAL A 122 2.19 6.80 -6.95
C VAL A 122 3.66 6.81 -6.52
N MET A 123 4.11 5.84 -5.74
CA MET A 123 5.53 5.72 -5.39
C MET A 123 6.41 5.46 -6.63
N ASN A 124 6.00 4.56 -7.53
CA ASN A 124 6.69 4.29 -8.79
C ASN A 124 6.75 5.53 -9.68
N LYS A 125 5.65 6.29 -9.76
CA LYS A 125 5.61 7.55 -10.49
C LYS A 125 6.58 8.57 -9.89
N ARG A 126 6.54 8.76 -8.57
CA ARG A 126 7.46 9.67 -7.85
C ARG A 126 8.91 9.30 -8.09
N PHE A 127 9.26 8.01 -8.01
CA PHE A 127 10.61 7.52 -8.31
C PHE A 127 10.99 7.81 -9.77
N SER A 128 10.14 7.46 -10.73
CA SER A 128 10.38 7.71 -12.16
C SER A 128 10.61 9.20 -12.43
N ASP A 129 9.78 10.08 -11.87
CA ASP A 129 9.88 11.52 -12.08
C ASP A 129 11.13 12.11 -11.42
N ASN A 130 11.50 11.62 -10.23
CA ASN A 130 12.72 12.00 -9.54
C ASN A 130 13.97 11.57 -10.33
N LEU A 131 14.03 10.30 -10.77
CA LEU A 131 15.17 9.81 -11.53
C LEU A 131 15.32 10.51 -12.89
N ARG A 132 14.21 10.88 -13.53
CA ARG A 132 14.24 11.67 -14.77
C ARG A 132 14.78 13.09 -14.56
N SER A 133 14.40 13.73 -13.47
CA SER A 133 14.71 15.15 -13.21
C SER A 133 16.02 15.36 -12.46
N LYS A 134 16.42 14.42 -11.60
CA LYS A 134 17.57 14.55 -10.68
C LYS A 134 18.57 13.40 -10.78
N GLY A 135 18.33 12.42 -11.66
CA GLY A 135 19.23 11.28 -11.83
C GLY A 135 20.53 11.62 -12.54
N HIS A 136 20.61 12.74 -13.26
CA HIS A 136 21.85 13.14 -13.90
C HIS A 136 22.71 13.97 -12.95
N LYS A 137 24.02 13.79 -13.03
CA LYS A 137 24.97 14.62 -12.29
C LYS A 137 25.00 16.05 -12.85
N TYR A 138 25.11 16.18 -14.17
CA TYR A 138 25.17 17.44 -14.89
C TYR A 138 23.90 17.71 -15.71
N GLN A 139 23.23 18.83 -15.46
CA GLN A 139 22.12 19.32 -16.30
C GLN A 139 22.71 20.23 -17.38
N ILE A 140 22.76 19.74 -18.62
CA ILE A 140 23.42 20.45 -19.73
C ILE A 140 22.39 21.25 -20.52
N ASP A 141 22.51 22.58 -20.51
CA ASP A 141 21.72 23.45 -21.41
C ASP A 141 22.46 23.60 -22.75
N MET A 142 21.89 22.96 -23.78
CA MET A 142 22.41 23.02 -25.15
C MET A 142 21.90 24.23 -25.94
N SER A 143 21.12 25.12 -25.33
CA SER A 143 20.68 26.36 -25.97
C SER A 143 21.75 27.45 -25.89
N GLU A 144 21.82 28.27 -26.94
CA GLU A 144 22.76 29.39 -27.01
C GLU A 144 22.23 30.66 -26.34
N VAL A 145 21.10 30.55 -25.66
CA VAL A 145 20.53 31.62 -24.84
C VAL A 145 20.97 31.36 -23.41
N SER A 146 21.48 32.37 -22.73
CA SER A 146 22.04 32.24 -21.38
C SER A 146 21.07 31.47 -20.46
N ALA A 147 21.63 30.57 -19.65
CA ALA A 147 20.88 29.72 -18.73
C ALA A 147 20.00 30.51 -17.74
N PHE A 148 20.22 31.82 -17.61
CA PHE A 148 19.55 32.70 -16.64
C PHE A 148 18.06 32.92 -16.90
N ASP A 149 17.58 32.79 -18.15
CA ASP A 149 16.17 33.12 -18.51
C ASP A 149 15.20 31.92 -18.46
N LYS A 150 15.69 30.67 -18.35
CA LYS A 150 14.83 29.46 -18.42
C LYS A 150 14.34 28.93 -17.07
N TYR A 151 14.98 29.31 -15.96
CA TYR A 151 14.63 28.78 -14.62
C TYR A 151 13.25 29.24 -14.09
N LYS A 152 12.53 30.11 -14.80
CA LYS A 152 11.17 30.53 -14.41
C LYS A 152 10.03 29.68 -14.99
N ASN A 153 10.27 28.75 -15.91
CA ASN A 153 9.20 28.06 -16.67
C ASN A 153 9.05 26.56 -16.38
N TYR A 154 9.59 26.03 -15.28
CA TYR A 154 9.14 24.75 -14.75
C TYR A 154 8.05 24.99 -13.70
N PRO A 155 6.88 24.33 -13.80
CA PRO A 155 5.86 24.48 -12.77
C PRO A 155 6.42 24.01 -11.43
N GLU A 156 6.42 24.88 -10.43
CA GLU A 156 6.56 24.51 -9.02
C GLU A 156 5.55 23.40 -8.72
N GLN A 157 6.02 22.17 -8.55
CA GLN A 157 5.21 21.13 -7.94
C GLN A 157 5.49 21.10 -6.45
N VAL A 158 4.40 21.27 -5.72
CA VAL A 158 4.24 21.33 -4.27
C VAL A 158 5.08 20.26 -3.56
N GLY A 159 5.82 20.71 -2.56
CA GLY A 159 6.84 19.94 -1.87
C GLY A 159 6.35 18.72 -1.09
N ASP A 160 7.32 17.84 -0.81
CA ASP A 160 7.44 17.21 0.50
C ASP A 160 8.92 16.92 0.78
N SER A 161 9.37 17.38 1.94
CA SER A 161 10.75 17.49 2.39
C SER A 161 11.51 16.17 2.34
N LEU A 162 12.33 15.99 1.32
CA LEU A 162 13.35 14.95 1.28
C LEU A 162 14.68 15.62 0.97
N ARG A 163 15.46 15.78 2.04
CA ARG A 163 16.86 16.20 2.13
C ARG A 163 17.53 16.41 0.78
N ASP A 164 17.91 17.66 0.56
CA ASP A 164 18.99 18.15 -0.30
C ASP A 164 19.91 17.02 -0.79
N ILE A 165 19.50 16.35 -1.88
CA ILE A 165 20.44 15.66 -2.74
C ILE A 165 21.11 16.80 -3.48
N ASP A 166 22.43 16.95 -3.28
CA ASP A 166 23.27 18.05 -3.79
C ASP A 166 22.72 18.71 -5.06
N ASP A 167 22.65 20.04 -5.01
CA ASP A 167 22.17 20.92 -6.07
C ASP A 167 22.65 20.42 -7.44
N LEU A 168 21.72 20.41 -8.41
CA LEU A 168 22.00 20.05 -9.80
C LEU A 168 23.17 20.91 -10.31
N ILE A 169 24.25 20.28 -10.78
CA ILE A 169 25.36 21.00 -11.39
C ILE A 169 24.92 21.38 -12.80
N LEU A 170 24.77 22.67 -13.04
CA LEU A 170 24.34 23.21 -14.32
C LEU A 170 25.55 23.41 -15.21
N PHE A 171 25.53 22.80 -16.39
CA PHE A 171 26.54 23.00 -17.41
C PHE A 171 25.95 23.80 -18.56
N THR A 172 26.65 24.87 -18.91
CA THR A 172 26.55 25.48 -20.23
C THR A 172 27.05 24.51 -21.30
N LYS A 173 26.75 24.81 -22.57
CA LYS A 173 27.25 24.05 -23.71
C LYS A 173 28.78 24.01 -23.73
N GLU A 174 29.43 25.13 -23.38
CA GLU A 174 30.88 25.28 -23.34
C GLU A 174 31.50 24.44 -22.22
N GLU A 175 30.95 24.47 -21.01
CA GLU A 175 31.43 23.65 -19.88
C GLU A 175 31.25 22.15 -20.14
N ALA A 176 30.11 21.76 -20.73
CA ALA A 176 29.89 20.37 -21.14
C ALA A 176 30.90 19.93 -22.20
N PHE A 177 31.24 20.81 -23.13
CA PHE A 177 32.25 20.55 -24.14
C PHE A 177 33.65 20.43 -23.52
N GLU A 178 34.02 21.30 -22.59
CA GLU A 178 35.30 21.21 -21.86
C GLU A 178 35.42 19.92 -21.05
N TRP A 179 34.35 19.52 -20.36
CA TRP A 179 34.28 18.25 -19.63
C TRP A 179 34.51 17.06 -20.55
N VAL A 180 33.79 16.98 -21.68
CA VAL A 180 33.97 15.89 -22.64
C VAL A 180 35.34 15.94 -23.32
N ASN A 181 35.86 17.13 -23.65
CA ASN A 181 37.18 17.27 -24.26
C ASN A 181 38.30 16.81 -23.30
N LYS A 182 38.16 17.11 -22.01
CA LYS A 182 39.08 16.61 -20.98
C LYS A 182 39.05 15.07 -20.93
N ALA A 183 37.85 14.48 -20.84
CA ALA A 183 37.69 13.02 -20.83
C ALA A 183 38.20 12.39 -22.13
N LEU A 184 37.95 13.01 -23.29
CA LEU A 184 38.45 12.57 -24.60
C LEU A 184 39.98 12.50 -24.63
N LYS A 185 40.66 13.52 -24.10
CA LYS A 185 42.12 13.56 -24.03
C LYS A 185 42.70 12.50 -23.10
N GLU A 186 42.03 12.24 -21.98
CA GLU A 186 42.44 11.21 -21.01
C GLU A 186 42.18 9.78 -21.51
N CYS A 187 41.12 9.57 -22.31
CA CYS A 187 40.76 8.28 -22.89
C CYS A 187 41.47 7.93 -24.20
N ARG A 188 42.31 8.84 -24.72
CA ARG A 188 42.86 8.76 -26.07
C ARG A 188 43.79 7.55 -26.20
N GLY A 189 43.49 6.69 -27.15
CA GLY A 189 44.26 5.50 -27.50
C GLY A 189 45.02 5.67 -28.81
N MET A 190 45.10 4.58 -29.58
CA MET A 190 45.76 4.54 -30.90
C MET A 190 44.79 4.83 -32.07
N GLU A 191 43.57 5.26 -31.78
CA GLU A 191 42.58 5.65 -32.79
C GLU A 191 43.03 6.85 -33.62
N VAL A 192 42.43 6.99 -34.81
CA VAL A 192 42.72 8.09 -35.72
C VAL A 192 42.18 9.40 -35.15
N TYR A 193 42.94 10.48 -35.26
CA TYR A 193 42.47 11.81 -34.86
C TYR A 193 41.17 12.19 -35.61
N GLY A 194 40.23 12.82 -34.91
CA GLY A 194 38.87 13.06 -35.40
C GLY A 194 37.91 11.88 -35.16
N THR A 195 38.39 10.80 -34.54
CA THR A 195 37.57 9.77 -33.91
C THR A 195 37.83 9.76 -32.40
N TYR A 196 37.18 8.87 -31.65
CA TYR A 196 37.40 8.71 -30.21
C TYR A 196 37.30 7.24 -29.82
N ASN A 197 37.98 6.87 -28.74
CA ASN A 197 37.88 5.55 -28.14
C ASN A 197 36.42 5.28 -27.68
N PRO A 198 35.73 4.24 -28.16
CA PRO A 198 34.33 3.97 -27.80
C PRO A 198 34.08 3.84 -26.29
N THR A 199 35.08 3.48 -25.48
CA THR A 199 34.96 3.39 -24.02
C THR A 199 34.74 4.76 -23.34
N LEU A 200 35.06 5.87 -24.02
CA LEU A 200 34.79 7.22 -23.54
C LEU A 200 33.31 7.41 -23.18
N VAL A 201 32.40 6.89 -24.00
CA VAL A 201 30.96 7.02 -23.76
C VAL A 201 30.55 6.31 -22.47
N SER A 202 31.16 5.17 -22.16
CA SER A 202 30.93 4.45 -20.90
C SER A 202 31.37 5.28 -19.69
N GLN A 203 32.56 5.90 -19.76
CA GLN A 203 33.09 6.70 -18.67
C GLN A 203 32.22 7.92 -18.37
N LEU A 204 31.84 8.66 -19.43
CA LEU A 204 30.94 9.79 -19.32
C LEU A 204 29.56 9.36 -18.78
N PHE A 205 29.07 8.18 -19.18
CA PHE A 205 27.81 7.64 -18.67
C PHE A 205 27.88 7.34 -17.17
N TRP A 206 28.92 6.66 -16.69
CA TRP A 206 29.04 6.32 -15.26
C TRP A 206 29.09 7.57 -14.39
N GLU A 207 29.86 8.58 -14.80
CA GLU A 207 29.90 9.85 -14.09
C GLU A 207 28.53 10.55 -14.12
N GLN A 208 27.86 10.55 -15.26
CA GLN A 208 26.55 11.18 -15.41
C GLN A 208 25.44 10.44 -14.63
N ALA A 209 25.58 9.14 -14.39
CA ALA A 209 24.61 8.28 -13.70
C ALA A 209 24.90 8.04 -12.20
N GLU A 210 25.91 8.70 -11.64
CA GLU A 210 26.38 8.52 -10.25
C GLU A 210 25.25 8.58 -9.20
N LYS A 211 24.21 9.39 -9.44
CA LYS A 211 23.09 9.59 -8.50
C LYS A 211 22.03 8.47 -8.53
N TRP A 212 22.08 7.54 -9.49
CA TRP A 212 20.99 6.58 -9.73
C TRP A 212 20.78 5.60 -8.58
N GLU A 213 21.87 5.09 -8.01
CA GLU A 213 21.82 4.17 -6.87
C GLU A 213 21.14 4.83 -5.66
N ALA A 214 21.60 6.02 -5.28
CA ALA A 214 21.05 6.75 -4.13
C ALA A 214 19.54 7.04 -4.29
N LEU A 215 19.11 7.36 -5.51
CA LEU A 215 17.69 7.60 -5.82
C LEU A 215 16.86 6.31 -5.80
N ALA A 216 17.44 5.17 -6.15
CA ALA A 216 16.79 3.87 -6.11
C ALA A 216 16.71 3.28 -4.70
N PHE A 217 17.67 3.59 -3.81
CA PHE A 217 17.71 3.15 -2.41
C PHE A 217 16.74 3.89 -1.48
N TYR A 218 15.97 4.86 -1.99
CA TYR A 218 15.03 5.62 -1.18
C TYR A 218 14.12 4.66 -0.35
N PRO A 219 13.99 4.87 0.97
CA PRO A 219 13.41 3.86 1.85
C PRO A 219 11.92 3.68 1.56
N TYR A 220 11.61 2.66 0.76
CA TYR A 220 10.27 2.07 0.60
C TYR A 220 9.76 1.42 1.92
N GLY A 221 10.39 1.72 3.06
CA GLY A 221 10.37 0.94 4.28
C GLY A 221 9.93 1.70 5.53
N ARG A 222 9.06 2.71 5.43
CA ARG A 222 8.24 3.07 6.59
C ARG A 222 6.98 2.21 6.59
N LEU A 223 7.12 1.04 7.21
CA LEU A 223 6.01 0.20 7.65
C LEU A 223 5.01 1.08 8.45
N PRO A 224 3.71 1.07 8.11
CA PRO A 224 2.68 1.75 8.91
C PRO A 224 2.74 1.26 10.35
N LYS A 225 2.72 2.19 11.31
CA LYS A 225 2.88 1.90 12.76
C LYS A 225 1.68 1.16 13.38
N ASP A 226 0.59 0.96 12.64
CA ASP A 226 -0.73 0.57 13.16
C ASP A 226 -1.13 -0.90 12.90
N VAL A 227 -0.20 -1.86 12.97
CA VAL A 227 -0.58 -3.29 13.01
C VAL A 227 -0.07 -3.90 14.31
N GLU A 228 -0.93 -3.83 15.32
CA GLU A 228 -0.61 -3.91 16.73
C GLU A 228 -0.34 -5.36 17.20
N SER A 229 0.96 -5.66 17.34
CA SER A 229 1.59 -6.53 18.36
C SER A 229 1.49 -8.07 18.35
N ARG A 230 0.60 -8.75 17.60
CA ARG A 230 0.62 -10.25 17.53
C ARG A 230 0.81 -10.85 16.15
N LEU A 231 0.01 -10.42 15.17
CA LEU A 231 0.21 -10.79 13.77
C LEU A 231 1.46 -10.13 13.17
N TRP A 232 1.91 -9.01 13.75
CA TRP A 232 3.11 -8.31 13.30
C TRP A 232 4.35 -9.17 13.36
N LEU A 233 4.57 -9.92 14.43
CA LEU A 233 5.73 -10.80 14.56
C LEU A 233 5.75 -11.87 13.45
N TYR A 234 4.57 -12.37 13.07
CA TYR A 234 4.43 -13.31 11.95
C TYR A 234 4.72 -12.65 10.59
N PHE A 235 4.26 -11.41 10.41
CA PHE A 235 4.46 -10.65 9.18
C PHE A 235 5.89 -10.11 9.02
N GLU A 236 6.51 -9.70 10.11
CA GLU A 236 7.79 -8.98 10.14
C GLU A 236 8.90 -9.80 9.49
N GLN A 237 9.02 -11.09 9.83
CA GLN A 237 10.06 -11.94 9.25
C GLN A 237 9.88 -12.11 7.74
N LYS A 238 8.65 -12.36 7.27
CA LYS A 238 8.36 -12.52 5.84
C LYS A 238 8.59 -11.21 5.06
N LEU A 239 8.21 -10.07 5.63
CA LEU A 239 8.45 -8.76 5.05
C LEU A 239 9.94 -8.41 5.01
N LYS A 240 10.70 -8.77 6.06
CA LYS A 240 12.17 -8.63 6.09
C LYS A 240 12.83 -9.44 4.97
N ILE A 241 12.43 -10.69 4.76
CA ILE A 241 12.97 -11.54 3.68
C ILE A 241 12.69 -10.91 2.32
N ARG A 242 11.45 -10.43 2.08
CA ARG A 242 11.09 -9.72 0.85
C ARG A 242 11.93 -8.47 0.63
N HIS A 243 12.11 -7.67 1.66
CA HIS A 243 12.93 -6.46 1.61
C HIS A 243 14.40 -6.79 1.32
N GLN A 244 14.96 -7.84 1.94
CA GLN A 244 16.32 -8.30 1.67
C GLN A 244 16.49 -8.77 0.22
N ALA A 245 15.53 -9.54 -0.31
CA ALA A 245 15.56 -9.97 -1.70
C ALA A 245 15.47 -8.78 -2.67
N ALA A 246 14.62 -7.79 -2.37
CA ALA A 246 14.54 -6.55 -3.15
C ALA A 246 15.87 -5.78 -3.14
N ALA A 247 16.52 -5.66 -1.97
CA ALA A 247 17.81 -5.00 -1.84
C ALA A 247 18.93 -5.75 -2.59
N GLN A 248 18.90 -7.08 -2.59
CA GLN A 248 19.85 -7.90 -3.36
C GLN A 248 19.66 -7.69 -4.86
N GLU A 249 18.42 -7.76 -5.37
CA GLU A 249 18.12 -7.49 -6.78
C GLU A 249 18.52 -6.07 -7.19
N LEU A 250 18.28 -5.07 -6.34
CA LEU A 250 18.75 -3.72 -6.56
C LEU A 250 20.29 -3.67 -6.67
N GLY A 251 21.00 -4.37 -5.79
CA GLY A 251 22.46 -4.49 -5.85
C GLY A 251 22.96 -5.06 -7.18
N LEU A 252 22.30 -6.11 -7.70
CA LEU A 252 22.63 -6.67 -9.01
C LEU A 252 22.41 -5.65 -10.14
N LEU A 253 21.31 -4.89 -10.09
CA LEU A 253 21.05 -3.85 -11.10
C LEU A 253 22.06 -2.70 -11.03
N VAL A 254 22.57 -2.37 -9.84
CA VAL A 254 23.65 -1.38 -9.68
C VAL A 254 24.98 -1.93 -10.20
N GLU A 255 25.27 -3.20 -9.97
CA GLU A 255 26.44 -3.87 -10.54
C GLU A 255 26.37 -3.87 -12.08
N ASP A 256 25.20 -4.16 -12.67
CA ASP A 256 24.98 -4.07 -14.11
C ASP A 256 25.22 -2.65 -14.66
N LEU A 257 24.83 -1.60 -13.92
CA LEU A 257 25.10 -0.21 -14.30
C LEU A 257 26.59 0.14 -14.30
N SER A 258 27.41 -0.53 -13.47
CA SER A 258 28.86 -0.34 -13.44
C SER A 258 29.59 -0.99 -14.62
N GLN A 259 28.91 -1.84 -15.38
CA GLN A 259 29.45 -2.45 -16.59
C GLN A 259 29.31 -1.51 -17.80
N HIS A 260 29.94 -1.89 -18.92
CA HIS A 260 29.85 -1.12 -20.16
C HIS A 260 28.41 -1.10 -20.68
N PRO A 261 27.87 0.08 -21.06
CA PRO A 261 26.58 0.19 -21.71
C PRO A 261 26.46 -0.69 -22.95
N ILE A 262 25.53 -1.66 -22.92
CA ILE A 262 25.17 -2.47 -24.08
C ILE A 262 23.75 -2.09 -24.49
N ASN A 263 23.57 -1.73 -25.76
CA ASN A 263 22.28 -1.31 -26.28
C ASN A 263 22.01 -1.85 -27.69
N TYR A 264 20.81 -2.40 -27.87
CA TYR A 264 20.27 -2.85 -29.17
C TYR A 264 19.03 -2.06 -29.61
N ASN A 265 18.65 -1.01 -28.86
CA ASN A 265 17.47 -0.21 -29.15
C ASN A 265 17.78 0.82 -30.26
N HIS A 266 17.06 0.73 -31.38
CA HIS A 266 17.13 1.67 -32.51
C HIS A 266 16.84 3.13 -32.11
N TYR A 267 16.13 3.35 -31.01
CA TYR A 267 15.91 4.68 -30.44
C TYR A 267 17.23 5.45 -30.19
N PHE A 268 18.34 4.73 -29.95
CA PHE A 268 19.67 5.31 -29.82
C PHE A 268 20.13 6.02 -31.10
N THR A 269 20.10 5.32 -32.24
CA THR A 269 20.49 5.90 -33.53
C THR A 269 19.54 7.01 -33.94
N ASP A 270 18.24 6.85 -33.71
CA ASP A 270 17.24 7.88 -34.00
C ASP A 270 17.51 9.17 -33.21
N THR A 271 17.89 9.02 -31.93
CA THR A 271 18.21 10.17 -31.08
C THR A 271 19.47 10.88 -31.59
N ILE A 272 20.50 10.16 -32.00
CA ILE A 272 21.72 10.75 -32.58
C ILE A 272 21.39 11.49 -33.89
N HIS A 273 20.66 10.84 -34.81
CA HIS A 273 20.26 11.45 -36.06
C HIS A 273 19.48 12.75 -35.85
N LYS A 274 18.49 12.72 -34.95
CA LYS A 274 17.71 13.90 -34.61
C LYS A 274 18.57 15.04 -34.05
N ARG A 275 19.53 14.73 -33.16
CA ARG A 275 20.42 15.75 -32.59
C ARG A 275 21.34 16.38 -33.63
N ARG A 276 21.85 15.58 -34.58
CA ARG A 276 22.62 16.08 -35.73
C ARG A 276 21.76 16.99 -36.61
N GLU A 277 20.54 16.56 -36.92
CA GLU A 277 19.58 17.36 -37.70
C GLU A 277 19.25 18.69 -37.00
N ASP A 278 18.95 18.66 -35.71
CA ASP A 278 18.66 19.86 -34.91
C ASP A 278 19.84 20.85 -34.93
N ARG A 279 21.08 20.35 -34.84
CA ARG A 279 22.31 21.17 -34.92
C ARG A 279 22.49 21.78 -36.31
N GLN A 280 22.34 20.98 -37.37
CA GLN A 280 22.43 21.44 -38.75
C GLN A 280 21.36 22.47 -39.07
N LYS A 281 20.13 22.27 -38.60
CA LYS A 281 19.02 23.22 -38.74
C LYS A 281 19.30 24.53 -38.01
N ALA A 282 19.87 24.48 -36.80
CA ALA A 282 20.25 25.68 -36.05
C ALA A 282 21.36 26.47 -36.74
N ALA A 283 22.38 25.78 -37.27
CA ALA A 283 23.45 26.38 -38.07
C ALA A 283 22.90 27.02 -39.36
N MET A 284 22.04 26.32 -40.08
CA MET A 284 21.37 26.83 -41.28
C MET A 284 20.56 28.09 -40.99
N LYS A 285 19.80 28.10 -39.89
CA LYS A 285 18.99 29.26 -39.49
C LYS A 285 19.86 30.49 -39.27
N ARG A 286 21.00 30.36 -38.58
CA ARG A 286 21.94 31.48 -38.38
C ARG A 286 22.58 31.94 -39.67
N ALA A 287 22.99 31.00 -40.53
CA ALA A 287 23.56 31.34 -41.82
C ALA A 287 22.58 32.13 -42.69
N VAL A 288 21.29 31.78 -42.67
CA VAL A 288 20.24 32.54 -43.34
C VAL A 288 20.07 33.93 -42.72
N GLU A 289 20.04 34.04 -41.38
CA GLU A 289 19.95 35.32 -40.67
C GLU A 289 21.13 36.25 -40.99
N GLU A 290 22.35 35.72 -41.07
CA GLU A 290 23.56 36.48 -41.41
C GLU A 290 23.63 36.88 -42.89
N ALA A 291 23.12 36.04 -43.79
CA ALA A 291 23.17 36.26 -45.22
C ALA A 291 22.01 37.13 -45.76
N THR A 292 21.01 37.44 -44.94
CA THR A 292 19.81 38.17 -45.37
C THR A 292 19.87 39.64 -44.97
N ILE A 293 19.83 40.55 -45.95
CA ILE A 293 19.74 42.00 -45.75
C ILE A 293 18.50 42.53 -46.51
N ASP A 294 17.61 43.25 -45.83
CA ASP A 294 16.42 43.89 -46.42
C ASP A 294 15.60 42.95 -47.34
N THR A 295 15.49 41.66 -46.99
CA THR A 295 14.80 40.55 -47.71
C THR A 295 15.54 39.88 -48.86
N ASP A 296 16.77 40.28 -49.18
CA ASP A 296 17.63 39.58 -50.14
C ASP A 296 18.65 38.70 -49.41
N THR A 297 18.78 37.43 -49.83
CA THR A 297 19.68 36.45 -49.21
C THR A 297 20.84 36.15 -50.16
N ASP A 298 22.06 36.52 -49.78
CA ASP A 298 23.27 36.24 -50.56
C ASP A 298 23.66 34.75 -50.45
N PRO A 299 23.63 33.97 -51.55
CA PRO A 299 23.95 32.54 -51.51
C PRO A 299 25.40 32.24 -51.09
N ASP A 300 26.36 33.10 -51.42
CA ASP A 300 27.78 32.89 -51.11
C ASP A 300 28.06 33.18 -49.63
N VAL A 301 27.43 34.22 -49.08
CA VAL A 301 27.47 34.51 -47.64
C VAL A 301 26.78 33.40 -46.85
N LEU A 302 25.64 32.89 -47.32
CA LEU A 302 24.94 31.77 -46.70
C LEU A 302 25.81 30.50 -46.67
N TYR A 303 26.38 30.12 -47.82
CA TYR A 303 27.21 28.93 -47.93
C TYR A 303 28.48 29.03 -47.06
N SER A 304 29.14 30.19 -47.08
CA SER A 304 30.35 30.42 -46.28
C SER A 304 30.07 30.45 -44.77
N SER A 305 28.98 31.10 -44.33
CA SER A 305 28.56 31.10 -42.92
C SER A 305 28.19 29.69 -42.44
N TYR A 306 27.39 28.96 -43.22
CA TYR A 306 27.01 27.58 -42.89
C TYR A 306 28.22 26.66 -42.78
N ASN A 307 29.13 26.68 -43.77
CA ASN A 307 30.34 25.87 -43.73
C ASN A 307 31.25 26.24 -42.55
N LYS A 308 31.43 27.53 -42.25
CA LYS A 308 32.24 27.97 -41.12
C LYS A 308 31.67 27.51 -39.78
N SER A 309 30.35 27.51 -39.63
CA SER A 309 29.67 27.05 -38.41
C SER A 309 29.70 25.53 -38.22
N THR A 310 29.84 24.77 -39.31
CA THR A 310 29.84 23.30 -39.31
C THR A 310 31.25 22.70 -39.33
N GLN A 311 32.24 23.45 -39.83
CA GLN A 311 33.64 23.03 -39.87
C GLN A 311 34.30 23.21 -38.49
N LYS A 312 34.38 22.11 -37.76
CA LYS A 312 35.07 22.03 -36.46
C LYS A 312 36.48 21.48 -36.61
N ASP A 313 37.33 21.76 -35.63
CA ASP A 313 38.57 21.01 -35.48
C ASP A 313 38.28 19.55 -35.09
N MET A 314 39.30 18.70 -35.18
CA MET A 314 39.14 17.25 -35.00
C MET A 314 38.63 16.89 -33.59
N ASP A 315 39.07 17.61 -32.55
CA ASP A 315 38.60 17.41 -31.18
C ASP A 315 37.16 17.95 -31.00
N GLY A 316 36.83 19.08 -31.63
CA GLY A 316 35.49 19.65 -31.79
C GLY A 316 34.46 18.66 -32.31
N PHE A 317 34.81 17.98 -33.41
CA PHE A 317 33.95 16.98 -34.02
C PHE A 317 33.77 15.76 -33.09
N SER A 318 34.86 15.22 -32.54
CA SER A 318 34.81 14.06 -31.64
C SER A 318 34.00 14.33 -30.36
N CYS A 319 34.11 15.52 -29.77
CA CYS A 319 33.37 15.86 -28.55
C CYS A 319 31.86 15.99 -28.79
N ASP A 320 31.46 16.61 -29.90
CA ASP A 320 30.06 16.70 -30.33
C ASP A 320 29.44 15.31 -30.49
N GLU A 321 30.16 14.42 -31.17
CA GLU A 321 29.74 13.04 -31.39
C GLU A 321 29.65 12.27 -30.07
N ALA A 322 30.67 12.38 -29.20
CA ALA A 322 30.64 11.74 -27.89
C ALA A 322 29.47 12.23 -27.01
N LEU A 323 29.16 13.54 -27.04
CA LEU A 323 28.00 14.12 -26.35
C LEU A 323 26.68 13.56 -26.88
N ASP A 324 26.50 13.48 -28.21
CA ASP A 324 25.27 12.93 -28.78
C ASP A 324 25.08 11.45 -28.42
N ASN A 325 26.15 10.67 -28.45
CA ASN A 325 26.15 9.27 -28.03
C ASN A 325 25.84 9.14 -26.52
N LEU A 326 26.45 9.98 -25.67
CA LEU A 326 26.16 10.03 -24.24
C LEU A 326 24.68 10.32 -23.97
N PHE A 327 24.12 11.37 -24.58
CA PHE A 327 22.71 11.72 -24.36
C PHE A 327 21.75 10.62 -24.82
N ALA A 328 22.06 9.98 -25.94
CA ALA A 328 21.27 8.89 -26.47
C ALA A 328 21.31 7.66 -25.55
N ILE A 329 22.51 7.21 -25.14
CA ILE A 329 22.65 6.02 -24.31
C ILE A 329 22.09 6.24 -22.89
N TYR A 330 22.34 7.42 -22.30
CA TYR A 330 21.82 7.79 -20.98
C TYR A 330 20.29 7.71 -20.97
N LYS A 331 19.64 8.27 -21.99
CA LYS A 331 18.17 8.26 -22.08
C LYS A 331 17.60 6.85 -22.25
N VAL A 332 18.28 5.98 -22.99
CA VAL A 332 17.87 4.58 -23.15
C VAL A 332 17.99 3.85 -21.81
N LEU A 333 19.18 3.90 -21.19
CA LEU A 333 19.46 3.19 -19.96
C LEU A 333 18.61 3.71 -18.79
N GLN A 334 18.29 5.01 -18.74
CA GLN A 334 17.43 5.56 -17.70
C GLN A 334 16.02 4.93 -17.76
N LYS A 335 15.47 4.75 -18.96
CA LYS A 335 14.17 4.09 -19.14
C LYS A 335 14.23 2.62 -18.73
N VAL A 336 15.31 1.92 -19.11
CA VAL A 336 15.52 0.50 -18.76
C VAL A 336 15.66 0.35 -17.25
N PHE A 337 16.45 1.20 -16.61
CA PHE A 337 16.66 1.17 -15.17
C PHE A 337 15.36 1.45 -14.40
N ILE A 338 14.57 2.46 -14.80
CA ILE A 338 13.23 2.70 -14.22
C ILE A 338 12.34 1.46 -14.35
N ALA A 339 12.30 0.85 -15.54
CA ALA A 339 11.52 -0.37 -15.77
C ALA A 339 12.01 -1.54 -14.92
N ASN A 340 13.32 -1.70 -14.76
CA ASN A 340 13.91 -2.77 -13.97
C ASN A 340 13.64 -2.59 -12.48
N ILE A 341 13.81 -1.39 -11.92
CA ILE A 341 13.46 -1.13 -10.51
C ILE A 341 11.98 -1.43 -10.27
N THR A 342 11.10 -0.90 -11.12
CA THR A 342 9.66 -1.07 -10.92
C THR A 342 9.23 -2.54 -11.05
N THR A 343 9.73 -3.27 -12.05
CA THR A 343 9.27 -4.65 -12.30
C THR A 343 10.05 -5.72 -11.53
N GLN A 344 11.36 -5.57 -11.43
CA GLN A 344 12.27 -6.58 -10.88
C GLN A 344 12.47 -6.38 -9.38
N VAL A 345 12.55 -5.15 -8.88
CA VAL A 345 12.71 -4.89 -7.44
C VAL A 345 11.34 -4.81 -6.75
N ILE A 346 10.49 -3.88 -7.20
CA ILE A 346 9.24 -3.55 -6.51
C ILE A 346 8.18 -4.62 -6.78
N GLU A 347 7.79 -4.85 -8.04
CA GLU A 347 6.73 -5.80 -8.34
C GLU A 347 7.12 -7.22 -7.93
N ARG A 348 8.33 -7.68 -8.24
CA ARG A 348 8.74 -9.07 -7.98
C ARG A 348 8.86 -9.40 -6.49
N HIS A 349 9.54 -8.55 -5.71
CA HIS A 349 9.91 -8.89 -4.33
C HIS A 349 8.98 -8.25 -3.30
N ILE A 350 8.46 -7.05 -3.55
CA ILE A 350 7.60 -6.35 -2.60
C ILE A 350 6.13 -6.70 -2.81
N VAL A 351 5.63 -6.64 -4.06
CA VAL A 351 4.19 -6.67 -4.35
C VAL A 351 3.66 -8.06 -4.68
N ARG A 352 4.29 -8.79 -5.60
CA ARG A 352 3.79 -10.07 -6.09
C ARG A 352 3.70 -11.09 -4.96
N GLY A 353 2.55 -11.75 -4.83
CA GLY A 353 2.33 -12.77 -3.82
C GLY A 353 2.25 -12.22 -2.39
N LEU A 354 2.05 -10.92 -2.19
CA LEU A 354 1.88 -10.31 -0.86
C LEU A 354 0.68 -10.94 -0.13
N GLU A 355 -0.35 -11.32 -0.88
CA GLU A 355 -1.52 -12.05 -0.38
C GLU A 355 -1.16 -13.40 0.25
N ASN A 356 -0.06 -14.03 -0.19
CA ASN A 356 0.41 -15.31 0.34
C ASN A 356 1.18 -15.18 1.66
N ILE A 357 1.38 -13.96 2.15
CA ILE A 357 2.06 -13.75 3.42
C ILE A 357 1.25 -14.38 4.57
N PHE A 358 -0.07 -14.35 4.50
CA PHE A 358 -0.95 -15.02 5.47
C PHE A 358 -2.15 -15.65 4.75
N ASN A 359 -2.07 -16.95 4.50
CA ASN A 359 -3.09 -17.70 3.77
C ASN A 359 -3.46 -19.00 4.52
N PRO A 360 -4.58 -19.66 4.15
CA PRO A 360 -5.04 -20.87 4.84
C PRO A 360 -4.01 -22.00 4.88
N VAL A 361 -3.21 -22.14 3.83
CA VAL A 361 -2.14 -23.15 3.76
C VAL A 361 -1.05 -22.89 4.80
N ALA A 362 -0.69 -21.62 5.02
CA ALA A 362 0.29 -21.24 6.02
C ALA A 362 -0.25 -21.44 7.44
N VAL A 363 -1.55 -21.18 7.66
CA VAL A 363 -2.22 -21.45 8.94
C VAL A 363 -2.27 -22.95 9.25
N HIS A 364 -2.54 -23.80 8.25
CA HIS A 364 -2.56 -25.25 8.44
C HIS A 364 -1.22 -25.82 8.92
N LYS A 365 -0.10 -25.15 8.60
CA LYS A 365 1.24 -25.53 9.02
C LYS A 365 1.60 -25.08 10.45
N LEU A 366 0.76 -24.28 11.11
CA LEU A 366 1.02 -23.83 12.47
C LEU A 366 0.88 -24.98 13.46
N THR A 367 1.78 -25.02 14.45
CA THR A 367 1.62 -25.93 15.60
C THR A 367 0.41 -25.52 16.44
N SER A 368 -0.09 -26.42 17.27
CA SER A 368 -1.20 -26.13 18.19
C SER A 368 -0.88 -24.95 19.12
N GLU A 369 0.34 -24.92 19.67
CA GLU A 369 0.82 -23.85 20.54
C GLU A 369 0.88 -22.49 19.83
N GLN A 370 1.33 -22.46 18.56
CA GLN A 370 1.38 -21.24 17.77
C GLN A 370 -0.02 -20.72 17.43
N ALA A 371 -0.94 -21.62 17.04
CA ALA A 371 -2.32 -21.25 16.73
C ALA A 371 -3.02 -20.66 17.96
N GLU A 372 -2.83 -21.28 19.13
CA GLU A 372 -3.38 -20.76 20.39
C GLU A 372 -2.74 -19.43 20.79
N ALA A 373 -1.41 -19.28 20.70
CA ALA A 373 -0.74 -18.02 21.04
C ALA A 373 -1.25 -16.83 20.21
N ILE A 374 -1.63 -17.09 18.95
CA ILE A 374 -2.12 -16.07 18.03
C ILE A 374 -3.62 -15.79 18.23
N ALA A 375 -4.45 -16.82 18.34
CA ALA A 375 -5.91 -16.71 18.22
C ALA A 375 -6.72 -16.92 19.50
N SER A 376 -6.11 -17.47 20.56
CA SER A 376 -6.86 -17.79 21.79
C SER A 376 -7.47 -16.54 22.41
N GLU A 377 -8.69 -16.70 22.91
CA GLU A 377 -9.38 -15.59 23.57
C GLU A 377 -8.71 -15.24 24.90
N PRO A 378 -8.65 -13.95 25.27
CA PRO A 378 -8.25 -13.53 26.61
C PRO A 378 -9.13 -14.20 27.67
N THR A 379 -8.57 -14.45 28.86
CA THR A 379 -9.25 -15.14 29.96
C THR A 379 -10.57 -14.47 30.36
N HIS A 380 -10.65 -13.14 30.33
CA HIS A 380 -11.89 -12.43 30.63
C HIS A 380 -13.00 -12.72 29.60
N SER A 381 -12.67 -12.76 28.30
CA SER A 381 -13.63 -13.05 27.23
C SER A 381 -14.13 -14.49 27.29
N LYS A 382 -13.26 -15.44 27.70
CA LYS A 382 -13.66 -16.83 27.96
C LYS A 382 -14.70 -16.91 29.09
N HIS A 383 -14.45 -16.26 30.22
CA HIS A 383 -15.41 -16.23 31.33
C HIS A 383 -16.72 -15.53 30.96
N GLU A 384 -16.66 -14.44 30.19
CA GLU A 384 -17.85 -13.72 29.72
C GLU A 384 -18.70 -14.59 28.78
N ARG A 385 -18.05 -15.33 27.88
CA ARG A 385 -18.70 -16.31 26.99
C ARG A 385 -19.37 -17.42 27.80
N GLU A 386 -18.65 -18.03 28.75
CA GLU A 386 -19.19 -19.06 29.63
C GLU A 386 -20.41 -18.58 30.42
N TYR A 387 -20.35 -17.36 30.97
CA TYR A 387 -21.48 -16.74 31.66
C TYR A 387 -22.71 -16.58 30.76
N HIS A 388 -22.53 -16.08 29.55
CA HIS A 388 -23.64 -15.89 28.61
C HIS A 388 -24.20 -17.23 28.11
N GLN A 389 -23.36 -18.23 27.87
CA GLN A 389 -23.79 -19.56 27.44
C GLN A 389 -24.61 -20.26 28.54
N ASP A 390 -24.09 -20.30 29.78
CA ASP A 390 -24.80 -20.86 30.94
C ASP A 390 -26.13 -20.14 31.18
N ARG A 391 -26.16 -18.81 31.00
CA ARG A 391 -27.39 -18.04 31.11
C ARG A 391 -28.38 -18.36 29.99
N ILE A 392 -27.93 -18.56 28.76
CA ILE A 392 -28.80 -18.97 27.64
C ILE A 392 -29.40 -20.34 27.93
N ASP A 393 -28.58 -21.32 28.32
CA ASP A 393 -29.02 -22.69 28.60
C ASP A 393 -30.10 -22.70 29.69
N LYS A 394 -29.88 -21.97 30.80
CA LYS A 394 -30.87 -21.81 31.88
C LYS A 394 -32.16 -21.13 31.43
N LEU A 395 -32.08 -20.11 30.57
CA LEU A 395 -33.25 -19.40 30.07
C LEU A 395 -34.04 -20.24 29.05
N GLU A 396 -33.35 -21.06 28.24
CA GLU A 396 -33.96 -22.01 27.31
C GLU A 396 -34.68 -23.14 28.05
N ASP A 397 -34.05 -23.70 29.07
CA ASP A 397 -34.68 -24.68 29.95
C ASP A 397 -35.89 -24.07 30.67
N GLY A 398 -35.77 -22.85 31.21
CA GLY A 398 -36.88 -22.12 31.79
C GLY A 398 -38.04 -21.93 30.79
N LYS A 399 -37.73 -21.58 29.54
CA LYS A 399 -38.72 -21.46 28.46
C LYS A 399 -39.36 -22.80 28.09
N ARG A 400 -38.60 -23.90 28.13
CA ARG A 400 -39.10 -25.26 27.89
C ARG A 400 -40.07 -25.70 28.98
N ILE A 401 -39.71 -25.50 30.25
CA ILE A 401 -40.57 -25.78 31.41
C ILE A 401 -41.84 -24.92 31.34
N PHE A 402 -41.69 -23.63 31.04
CA PHE A 402 -42.82 -22.71 30.88
C PHE A 402 -43.80 -23.18 29.80
N ARG A 403 -43.29 -23.63 28.63
CA ARG A 403 -44.11 -24.21 27.57
C ARG A 403 -44.81 -25.50 28.00
N ALA A 404 -44.13 -26.38 28.74
CA ALA A 404 -44.73 -27.61 29.23
C ALA A 404 -45.86 -27.34 30.23
N MET A 405 -45.68 -26.39 31.15
CA MET A 405 -46.72 -25.98 32.10
C MET A 405 -47.93 -25.35 31.40
N MET A 406 -47.71 -24.50 30.39
CA MET A 406 -48.80 -23.88 29.63
C MET A 406 -49.50 -24.87 28.69
N GLY A 407 -48.79 -25.85 28.13
CA GLY A 407 -49.36 -26.91 27.30
C GLY A 407 -50.13 -27.96 28.10
N GLY A 408 -49.77 -28.19 29.36
CA GLY A 408 -50.51 -29.05 30.30
C GLY A 408 -51.73 -28.37 30.93
N ALA A 409 -51.89 -27.05 30.78
CA ALA A 409 -53.01 -26.27 31.30
C ALA A 409 -54.17 -26.09 30.28
N ALA A 410 -54.10 -26.75 29.12
CA ALA A 410 -55.21 -26.82 28.18
C ALA A 410 -56.16 -27.98 28.55
N PHE A 411 -57.06 -27.71 29.51
CA PHE A 411 -58.31 -28.44 29.71
C PHE A 411 -59.48 -27.45 29.75
#